data_AF-A0A3D5B9C6-F1
#
_entry.id   AF-A0A3D5B9C6-F1
#
_cell.length_a   1.000
_cell.length_b   1.000
_cell.length_c   1.000
_cell.angle_alpha   90.00
_cell.angle_beta   90.00
_cell.angle_gamma   90.00
#
_symmetry.space_group_name_H-M   'P 1'
#
loop_
_entity.id
_entity.type
_entity.pdbx_description
1 polymer ?
#
loop_
_entity_poly.entity_id
_entity_poly.type
_entity_poly.pdbx_seq_one_letter_code
_entity_poly.pdbx_strand_id
1 'polypeptide(L)' 'MKDLDKRYRTKYGESLMENFIKIENMGIMAFKEEAAIYWTCQECGELLCAHRANCLHCNAPNPHFPNEK' A
#
# COMPACT_ATOMS: atom_id res chain seq x y z
N MET A 1 -18.10 -6.40 -0.65
CA MET A 1 -16.63 -6.62 -0.75
C MET A 1 -16.03 -5.94 -1.98
N LYS A 2 -16.62 -6.10 -3.18
CA LYS A 2 -16.15 -5.43 -4.42
C LYS A 2 -16.09 -3.90 -4.33
N ASP A 3 -17.06 -3.25 -3.70
CA ASP A 3 -17.07 -1.78 -3.58
C ASP A 3 -15.96 -1.23 -2.67
N LEU A 4 -15.61 -1.99 -1.63
CA LEU A 4 -14.51 -1.64 -0.74
C LEU A 4 -13.17 -1.73 -1.48
N ASP A 5 -12.95 -2.83 -2.20
CA ASP A 5 -11.75 -3.01 -3.01
C ASP A 5 -11.63 -1.95 -4.11
N LYS A 6 -12.73 -1.66 -4.81
CA LYS A 6 -12.79 -0.57 -5.79
C LYS A 6 -12.34 0.76 -5.19
N ARG A 7 -12.86 1.12 -4.00
CA ARG A 7 -12.46 2.35 -3.31
C ARG A 7 -10.97 2.35 -2.95
N TYR A 8 -10.44 1.24 -2.45
CA TYR A 8 -9.03 1.13 -2.10
C TYR A 8 -8.13 1.29 -3.33
N ARG A 9 -8.50 0.67 -4.45
CA ARG A 9 -7.75 0.79 -5.72
C ARG A 9 -7.73 2.22 -6.22
N THR A 10 -8.89 2.87 -6.25
CA THR A 10 -9.01 4.19 -6.86
C THR A 10 -8.57 5.33 -5.97
N LYS A 11 -8.69 5.21 -4.64
CA LYS A 11 -8.32 6.28 -3.70
C LYS A 11 -6.95 6.10 -3.04
N TYR A 12 -6.50 4.86 -2.86
CA TYR A 12 -5.33 4.55 -2.03
C TYR A 12 -4.27 3.72 -2.77
N GLY A 13 -4.53 3.33 -4.02
CA GLY A 13 -3.57 2.64 -4.88
C GLY A 13 -3.24 1.22 -4.40
N GLU A 14 -4.17 0.61 -3.68
CA GLU A 14 -4.01 -0.71 -3.06
C GLU A 14 -5.23 -1.59 -3.34
N SER A 15 -5.07 -2.91 -3.36
CA SER A 15 -6.18 -3.85 -3.46
C SER A 15 -6.17 -4.84 -2.31
N LEU A 16 -7.22 -4.77 -1.49
CA LEU A 16 -7.43 -5.76 -0.43
C LEU A 16 -7.63 -7.16 -1.01
N MET A 17 -8.30 -7.26 -2.16
CA MET A 17 -8.51 -8.55 -2.83
C MET A 17 -7.19 -9.15 -3.31
N GLU A 18 -6.30 -8.36 -3.93
CA GLU A 18 -4.98 -8.85 -4.34
C GLU A 18 -4.13 -9.24 -3.12
N ASN A 19 -4.20 -8.49 -2.03
CA ASN A 19 -3.53 -8.84 -0.79
C ASN A 19 -4.01 -10.18 -0.24
N PHE A 20 -5.32 -10.45 -0.22
CA PHE A 20 -5.84 -11.76 0.19
C PHE A 20 -5.37 -12.89 -0.72
N ILE A 21 -5.36 -12.69 -2.04
CA ILE A 21 -4.86 -13.68 -3.01
C ILE A 21 -3.36 -13.93 -2.78
N LYS A 22 -2.56 -12.89 -2.51
CA LYS A 22 -1.14 -13.06 -2.16
C LYS A 22 -0.99 -13.88 -0.88
N ILE A 23 -1.70 -13.53 0.19
CA ILE A 23 -1.66 -14.26 1.46
C ILE A 23 -2.03 -15.74 1.27
N GLU A 24 -3.03 -16.04 0.45
CA GLU A 24 -3.44 -17.41 0.14
C GLU A 24 -2.33 -18.18 -0.59
N ASN A 25 -1.63 -17.54 -1.54
CA ASN A 25 -0.63 -18.19 -2.37
C ASN A 25 0.76 -18.34 -1.72
N MET A 26 1.22 -17.33 -0.96
CA MET A 26 2.58 -17.31 -0.38
C MET A 26 2.61 -17.40 1.15
N GLY A 27 1.45 -17.31 1.80
CA GLY A 27 1.34 -17.28 3.25
C GLY A 27 1.52 -15.88 3.85
N ILE A 28 0.99 -15.70 5.07
CA ILE A 28 0.95 -14.40 5.74
C ILE A 28 2.33 -13.85 6.11
N MET A 29 3.29 -14.70 6.44
CA MET A 29 4.64 -14.27 6.84
C MET A 29 5.39 -13.67 5.65
N ALA A 30 5.42 -14.37 4.52
CA ALA A 30 6.05 -13.87 3.30
C ALA A 30 5.34 -12.60 2.77
N PHE A 31 4.00 -12.57 2.80
CA PHE A 31 3.24 -11.37 2.45
C PHE A 31 3.62 -10.18 3.34
N LYS A 32 3.78 -10.38 4.65
CA LYS A 32 4.13 -9.29 5.58
C LYS A 32 5.51 -8.70 5.26
N GLU A 33 6.49 -9.54 4.91
CA GLU A 33 7.82 -9.09 4.50
C GLU A 33 7.78 -8.33 3.17
N GLU A 34 7.08 -8.86 2.16
CA GLU A 34 6.88 -8.18 0.87
C GLU A 34 6.18 -6.83 1.05
N ALA A 35 5.10 -6.80 1.84
CA ALA A 35 4.32 -5.59 2.10
C ALA A 35 5.13 -4.54 2.88
N ALA A 36 5.97 -4.96 3.83
CA ALA A 36 6.85 -4.04 4.56
C ALA A 36 7.84 -3.34 3.62
N ILE A 37 8.44 -4.08 2.69
CA ILE A 37 9.34 -3.52 1.69
C ILE A 37 8.59 -2.60 0.74
N TYR A 38 7.45 -3.05 0.20
CA TYR A 38 6.63 -2.26 -0.73
C TYR A 38 6.17 -0.94 -0.12
N TRP A 39 5.70 -0.95 1.13
CA TRP A 39 5.23 0.25 1.82
C TRP A 39 6.34 1.05 2.53
N THR A 40 7.61 0.83 2.19
CA THR A 40 8.73 1.61 2.75
C THR A 40 8.96 2.91 1.97
N CYS A 41 9.08 4.04 2.68
CA CYS A 41 9.44 5.31 2.08
C CYS A 41 10.87 5.27 1.54
N GLN A 42 11.05 5.54 0.25
CA GLN A 42 12.36 5.48 -0.40
C GLN A 42 13.31 6.61 0.02
N GLU A 43 12.78 7.69 0.61
CA GLU A 43 13.59 8.85 1.04
C GLU A 43 14.08 8.72 2.49
N CYS A 44 13.26 8.20 3.41
CA CYS A 44 13.61 8.14 4.83
C CYS A 44 13.58 6.74 5.45
N GLY A 45 13.12 5.71 4.73
CA GLY A 45 13.03 4.34 5.23
C GLY A 45 11.86 4.05 6.18
N GLU A 46 11.06 5.06 6.52
CA GLU A 46 9.89 4.88 7.39
C GLU A 46 8.70 4.27 6.65
N LEU A 47 7.77 3.68 7.40
CA LEU A 47 6.55 3.08 6.84
C LEU A 47 5.60 4.14 6.27
N LEU A 48 5.21 3.96 5.01
CA LEU A 48 4.23 4.79 4.33
C LEU A 48 2.80 4.45 4.79
N CYS A 49 1.95 5.49 4.86
CA CYS A 49 0.52 5.32 5.10
C CYS A 49 -0.23 5.26 3.76
N ALA A 50 -0.94 4.17 3.49
CA ALA A 50 -1.75 4.01 2.28
C ALA A 50 -2.83 5.10 2.08
N HIS A 51 -3.25 5.76 3.16
CA HIS A 51 -4.27 6.81 3.13
C HIS A 51 -3.69 8.23 2.92
N ARG A 52 -2.38 8.36 2.67
CA ARG A 52 -1.70 9.66 2.54
C ARG A 52 -0.86 9.71 1.27
N ALA A 53 -0.97 10.84 0.57
CA ALA A 53 -0.18 11.16 -0.61
C ALA A 53 1.30 11.44 -0.32
N ASN A 54 1.66 11.69 0.94
CA ASN A 54 3.01 12.00 1.36
C ASN A 54 3.39 11.17 2.60
N CYS A 55 4.68 10.88 2.75
CA CYS A 55 5.24 10.24 3.92
C CYS A 55 4.98 11.10 5.17
N LEU A 56 4.52 10.47 6.25
CA LEU A 56 4.21 11.16 7.52
C LEU A 56 5.47 11.67 8.25
N HIS A 57 6.64 11.19 7.87
CA HIS A 57 7.91 11.49 8.54
C HIS A 57 8.74 12.54 7.79
N CYS A 58 8.92 12.38 6.47
CA CYS A 58 9.77 13.27 5.67
C CYS A 58 9.01 14.08 4.61
N ASN A 59 7.68 13.91 4.51
CA ASN A 59 6.82 14.58 3.54
C ASN A 59 7.11 14.27 2.05
N ALA A 60 8.01 13.33 1.74
CA ALA A 60 8.24 12.87 0.38
C ALA A 60 6.96 12.27 -0.23
N PRO A 61 6.73 12.39 -1.56
CA PRO A 61 5.58 11.78 -2.22
C PRO A 61 5.53 10.27 -2.00
N ASN A 62 4.33 9.74 -1.73
CA ASN A 62 4.06 8.32 -1.69
C ASN A 62 3.84 7.81 -3.13
N PRO A 63 4.74 7.01 -3.71
CA PRO A 63 4.64 6.58 -5.10
C PRO A 63 3.46 5.64 -5.37
N HIS A 64 2.87 5.06 -4.32
CA HIS A 64 1.73 4.16 -4.40
C HIS A 64 0.40 4.91 -4.29
N PHE A 65 0.40 6.18 -3.87
CA PHE A 65 -0.82 6.94 -3.75
C PHE A 65 -1.29 7.38 -5.15
N PRO A 66 -2.55 7.12 -5.55
CA PRO A 66 -3.05 7.55 -6.85
C PRO A 66 -2.99 9.06 -6.94
N ASN A 67 -2.38 9.60 -8.00
CA ASN A 67 -2.45 11.03 -8.26
C ASN A 67 -3.91 11.42 -8.43
N GLU A 68 -4.39 12.35 -7.61
CA GLU A 68 -5.66 13.03 -7.83
C GLU A 68 -5.59 13.66 -9.23
N LYS A 69 -6.38 13.13 -10.17
CA LYS A 69 -6.69 13.83 -11.41
C LYS A 69 -7.70 14.93 -11.11
#